data_AF-A0A2V8D8D9-F1
#
_entry.id   AF-A0A2V8D8D9-F1
#
_cell.length_a   1.000
_cell.length_b   1.000
_cell.length_c   1.000
_cell.angle_alpha   90.00
_cell.angle_beta   90.00
_cell.angle_gamma   90.00
#
_symmetry.space_group_name_H-M   'P 1'
#
loop_
_entity.id
_entity.type
_entity.pdbx_description
1 polymer ?
#
loop_
_entity_poly.entity_id
_entity_poly.type
_entity_poly.pdbx_seq_one_letter_code
_entity_poly.pdbx_strand_id
1 'polypeptide(L)'
;MNRCTIRIRFMGCSICSTRGELDRHHVIPKRMGGSRDKQVHAQSNLLTLCRRCHRNVHEGGWVLTQSETELRVTDKRTGTEVMRRLYR
;
A
#
# COMPACT_ATOMS: atom_id res chain seq x y z
N MET A 1 -20.95 -28.08 4.87
CA MET A 1 -21.03 -26.70 4.34
C MET A 1 -20.48 -25.76 5.40
N ASN A 2 -19.96 -24.59 4.98
CA ASN A 2 -19.39 -23.49 5.80
C ASN A 2 -17.85 -23.42 5.80
N ARG A 3 -17.25 -23.21 4.62
CA ARG A 3 -15.93 -22.59 4.53
C ARG A 3 -16.10 -21.11 4.86
N CYS A 4 -15.98 -20.79 6.15
CA CYS A 4 -15.83 -19.42 6.61
C CYS A 4 -14.50 -18.90 6.06
N THR A 5 -14.53 -18.24 4.90
CA THR A 5 -13.38 -17.56 4.33
C THR A 5 -13.04 -16.41 5.26
N ILE A 6 -12.14 -16.67 6.20
CA ILE A 6 -11.50 -15.63 7.01
C ILE A 6 -10.83 -14.68 6.02
N ARG A 7 -11.52 -13.60 5.67
CA ARG A 7 -10.91 -12.40 5.11
C ARG A 7 -9.95 -11.94 6.19
N ILE A 8 -8.69 -12.31 6.07
CA ILE A 8 -7.62 -11.74 6.89
C ILE A 8 -7.61 -10.24 6.58
N ARG A 9 -8.40 -9.47 7.34
CA ARG A 9 -8.23 -8.02 7.42
C ARG A 9 -6.85 -7.84 8.00
N PHE A 10 -5.87 -7.55 7.15
CA PHE A 10 -4.56 -7.11 7.60
C PHE A 10 -4.75 -5.82 8.39
N MET A 11 -4.88 -5.93 9.72
CA MET A 11 -4.95 -4.80 10.65
C MET A 11 -3.53 -4.28 10.95
N GLY A 12 -2.75 -4.06 9.90
CA GLY A 12 -1.35 -3.71 10.01
C GLY A 12 -0.81 -3.06 8.75
N CYS A 13 0.39 -2.51 8.85
CA CYS A 13 1.11 -1.93 7.74
C CYS A 13 1.29 -2.98 6.64
N SER A 14 0.90 -2.64 5.41
CA SER A 14 1.05 -3.51 4.25
C SER A 14 2.52 -3.82 3.94
N ILE A 15 3.47 -3.06 4.50
CA ILE A 15 4.91 -3.27 4.33
C ILE A 15 5.49 -4.08 5.50
N CYS A 16 5.60 -3.46 6.68
CA CYS A 16 6.27 -4.09 7.83
C CYS A 16 5.34 -4.88 8.75
N SER A 17 4.04 -4.96 8.45
CA SER A 17 3.01 -5.64 9.26
C SER A 17 2.82 -5.11 10.69
N THR A 18 3.44 -3.98 11.06
CA THR A 18 3.21 -3.35 12.37
C THR A 18 1.76 -2.91 12.52
N ARG A 19 1.24 -2.85 13.75
CA ARG A 19 -0.15 -2.46 14.04
C ARG A 19 -0.28 -1.04 14.61
N GLY A 20 0.84 -0.37 14.85
CA GLY A 20 0.88 1.00 15.39
C GLY A 20 0.98 2.07 14.31
N GLU A 21 0.39 3.24 14.60
CA GLU A 21 0.47 4.46 13.79
C GLU A 21 0.14 4.24 12.30
N LEU A 22 -1.03 3.63 12.04
CA LEU A 22 -1.47 3.27 10.70
C LEU A 22 -2.17 4.43 10.00
N ASP A 23 -1.63 4.82 8.86
CA ASP A 23 -2.16 5.84 7.95
C ASP A 23 -2.59 5.21 6.61
N ARG A 24 -3.54 5.86 5.94
CA ARG A 24 -3.98 5.48 4.60
C ARG A 24 -3.17 6.25 3.56
N HIS A 25 -2.33 5.53 2.83
CA HIS A 25 -1.54 6.06 1.73
C HIS A 25 -2.24 5.78 0.40
N HIS A 26 -2.38 6.81 -0.44
CA HIS A 26 -2.86 6.65 -1.80
C HIS A 26 -1.66 6.34 -2.70
N VAL A 27 -1.66 5.17 -3.36
CA VAL A 27 -0.56 4.78 -4.26
C VAL A 27 -0.56 5.66 -5.52
N ILE A 28 -1.73 5.84 -6.12
CA ILE A 28 -1.95 6.84 -7.16
C ILE A 28 -2.30 8.15 -6.44
N PRO A 29 -1.40 9.15 -6.45
CA PRO A 29 -1.61 10.39 -5.72
C PRO A 29 -2.79 11.15 -6.31
N LYS A 30 -3.60 11.72 -5.42
CA LYS A 30 -4.64 12.67 -5.81
C LYS A 30 -3.95 13.94 -6.29
N ARG A 31 -4.04 14.27 -7.58
CA ARG A 31 -3.61 15.60 -8.04
C ARG A 31 -4.51 16.67 -7.39
N MET A 32 -3.94 17.82 -7.06
CA MET A 32 -4.65 19.01 -6.55
C MET A 32 -5.81 19.35 -7.48
N GLY A 33 -7.04 19.00 -7.10
CA GLY A 33 -8.22 19.12 -7.97
C GLY A 33 -9.22 17.98 -7.86
N GLY A 34 -8.87 16.88 -7.18
CA GLY A 34 -9.80 15.80 -6.90
C GLY A 34 -10.25 15.07 -8.16
N SER A 35 -9.48 14.07 -8.57
CA SER A 35 -9.89 13.23 -9.71
C SER A 35 -11.27 12.64 -9.43
N ARG A 36 -12.25 12.92 -10.30
CA ARG A 36 -13.56 12.25 -10.31
C ARG A 36 -13.45 10.76 -10.65
N ASP A 37 -12.23 10.31 -10.96
CA ASP A 37 -11.91 8.94 -11.21
C ASP A 37 -12.13 8.08 -9.96
N LYS A 38 -13.12 7.20 -10.07
CA LYS A 38 -13.49 6.25 -9.02
C LYS A 38 -12.32 5.32 -8.67
N GLN A 39 -11.37 5.11 -9.58
CA GLN A 39 -10.19 4.26 -9.34
C GLN A 39 -9.21 4.91 -8.35
N VAL A 40 -9.02 6.23 -8.41
CA VAL A 40 -8.17 6.96 -7.44
C VAL A 40 -8.74 6.88 -6.02
N HIS A 41 -10.06 6.80 -5.91
CA HIS A 41 -10.80 6.69 -4.66
C HIS A 41 -11.12 5.26 -4.23
N ALA A 42 -10.81 4.27 -5.08
CA ALA A 42 -11.11 2.89 -4.78
C ALA A 42 -10.28 2.42 -3.57
N GLN A 43 -10.87 1.56 -2.75
CA GLN A 43 -10.15 0.95 -1.62
C GLN A 43 -8.92 0.16 -2.08
N SER A 44 -8.90 -0.32 -3.33
CA SER A 44 -7.74 -0.97 -3.94
C SER A 44 -6.54 -0.03 -4.08
N ASN A 45 -6.75 1.28 -4.26
CA ASN A 45 -5.68 2.28 -4.36
C ASN A 45 -5.22 2.82 -2.98
N LEU A 46 -5.84 2.34 -1.90
CA LEU A 46 -5.49 2.72 -0.53
C LEU A 46 -4.68 1.60 0.10
N LEU A 47 -3.46 1.94 0.53
CA LEU A 47 -2.64 1.05 1.35
C LEU A 47 -2.60 1.55 2.79
N THR A 48 -2.77 0.63 3.73
CA THR A 48 -2.52 0.91 5.14
C THR A 48 -1.02 0.84 5.38
N LEU A 49 -0.37 1.96 5.67
CA LEU A 49 1.06 2.00 5.98
C LEU A 49 1.26 2.60 7.36
N CYS A 50 2.26 2.14 8.12
CA CYS A 50 2.63 2.85 9.34
C CYS A 50 3.37 4.14 9.01
N ARG A 51 3.35 5.11 9.93
CA ARG A 51 4.00 6.42 9.79
C ARG A 51 5.45 6.35 9.30
N ARG A 52 6.23 5.36 9.75
CA ARG A 52 7.62 5.14 9.31
C ARG A 52 7.71 4.71 7.85
N CYS A 53 6.93 3.70 7.45
CA CYS A 53 6.89 3.24 6.06
C CYS A 53 6.30 4.31 5.15
N HIS A 54 5.27 5.02 5.62
CA HIS A 54 4.67 6.15 4.92
C HIS A 54 5.70 7.25 4.63
N ARG A 55 6.52 7.60 5.64
CA ARG A 55 7.62 8.55 5.46
C ARG A 55 8.68 8.04 4.49
N ASN A 56 9.05 6.76 4.53
CA ASN A 56 10.02 6.22 3.58
C ASN A 56 9.55 6.29 2.12
N VAL A 57 8.25 6.18 1.88
CA VAL A 57 7.67 6.33 0.54
C VAL A 57 7.73 7.78 0.07
N HIS A 58 7.48 8.75 0.96
CA HIS A 58 7.53 10.18 0.61
C HIS A 58 8.94 10.77 0.59
N GLU A 59 9.76 10.46 1.59
CA GLU A 59 11.07 11.09 1.85
C GLU A 59 12.23 10.10 1.65
N GLY A 60 12.03 8.82 1.94
CA GLY A 60 13.07 7.79 1.89
C GLY A 60 13.40 7.30 0.47
N GLY A 61 12.59 7.67 -0.53
CA GLY A 61 12.78 7.25 -1.92
C GLY A 61 12.23 5.85 -2.23
N TRP A 62 11.34 5.31 -1.39
CA TRP A 62 10.65 4.06 -1.74
C TRP A 62 9.57 4.30 -2.78
N VAL A 63 9.57 3.47 -3.82
CA VAL A 63 8.60 3.49 -4.90
C VAL A 63 7.64 2.32 -4.71
N LEU A 64 6.35 2.65 -4.57
CA LEU A 64 5.28 1.67 -4.53
C LEU A 64 4.77 1.43 -5.94
N THR A 65 4.79 0.17 -6.37
CA THR A 65 4.14 -0.30 -7.59
C THR A 65 3.01 -1.22 -7.19
N GLN A 66 1.78 -0.88 -7.54
CA GLN A 66 0.62 -1.73 -7.27
C GLN A 66 -0.05 -2.10 -8.58
N SER A 67 -0.36 -3.39 -8.71
CA SER A 67 -1.13 -4.01 -9.78
C SER A 67 -2.32 -4.75 -9.16
N GLU A 68 -3.24 -5.22 -10.00
CA GLU A 68 -4.39 -6.03 -9.54
C GLU A 68 -3.96 -7.31 -8.82
N THR A 69 -2.78 -7.84 -9.16
CA THR A 69 -2.25 -9.11 -8.66
C THR A 69 -1.12 -8.97 -7.66
N GLU A 70 -0.49 -7.79 -7.53
CA GLU A 70 0.66 -7.62 -6.64
C GLU A 70 0.86 -6.19 -6.13
N LEU A 71 1.53 -6.08 -4.98
CA LEU A 71 2.12 -4.88 -4.42
C LEU A 71 3.63 -5.09 -4.32
N ARG A 72 4.40 -4.24 -4.98
CA ARG A 72 5.85 -4.23 -4.93
C ARG A 72 6.35 -2.90 -4.39
N VAL A 73 7.36 -2.96 -3.54
CA VAL A 73 8.06 -1.82 -2.96
C VAL A 73 9.53 -1.93 -3.33
N THR A 74 10.03 -0.96 -4.07
CA THR A 74 11.44 -0.87 -4.45
C THR A 74 12.06 0.38 -3.86
N ASP A 75 13.30 0.27 -3.40
CA ASP A 75 14.07 1.43 -2.99
C ASP A 75 14.68 2.08 -4.24
N LYS A 76 14.33 3.32 -4.55
CA LYS A 76 14.85 4.04 -5.73
C LYS A 76 16.35 4.31 -5.62
N ARG A 77 16.90 4.43 -4.40
CA ARG A 77 18.32 4.75 -4.18
C ARG A 77 19.21 3.56 -4.44
N THR A 78 18.77 2.37 -4.02
CA THR A 78 19.57 1.13 -4.17
C THR A 78 19.08 0.22 -5.28
N GLY A 79 17.89 0.46 -5.84
CA GLY A 79 17.21 -0.43 -6.79
C GLY A 79 16.74 -1.74 -6.16
N THR A 80 16.84 -1.89 -4.83
CA THR A 80 16.54 -3.15 -4.14
C THR A 80 15.05 -3.31 -3.93
N GLU A 81 14.53 -4.51 -4.19
CA GLU A 81 13.16 -4.86 -3.80
C GLU A 81 13.09 -5.01 -2.28
N VAL A 82 12.44 -4.05 -1.63
CA VAL A 82 12.24 -4.05 -0.18
C VAL A 82 11.13 -5.03 0.18
N MET A 83 10.11 -5.15 -0.69
CA MET A 83 9.00 -6.04 -0.47
C MET A 83 8.23 -6.35 -1.75
N ARG A 84 7.69 -7.56 -1.84
CA ARG A 84 6.65 -7.94 -2.78
C ARG A 84 5.56 -8.76 -2.10
N ARG A 85 4.31 -8.49 -2.43
CA ARG A 85 3.14 -9.23 -1.93
C ARG A 85 2.17 -9.46 -3.08
N LEU A 86 1.76 -10.70 -3.28
CA LEU A 86 0.74 -11.05 -4.28
C LEU A 86 -0.66 -10.96 -3.64
N TYR A 87 -1.60 -10.33 -4.33
CA TYR A 87 -3.02 -10.40 -4.04
C TYR A 87 -3.54 -11.72 -4.64
N ARG A 88 -3.84 -12.70 -3.78
CA ARG A 88 -4.47 -13.98 -4.16
C ARG A 88 -5.98 -13.88 -4.11
#